data_AF-S5YVZ0-F1
#
_entry.id   AF-S5YVZ0-F1
#
_cell.length_a   1.000
_cell.length_b   1.000
_cell.length_c   1.000
_cell.angle_alpha   90.00
_cell.angle_beta   90.00
_cell.angle_gamma   90.00
#
_symmetry.space_group_name_H-M   'P 1'
#
loop_
_entity.id
_entity.type
_entity.pdbx_description
1 polymer ?
#
loop_
_entity_poly.entity_id
_entity_poly.type
_entity_poly.pdbx_seq_one_letter_code
_entity_poly.pdbx_strand_id
1 'polypeptide(L)'
;MNRLFAWMAWIGVPVSVIGGFLHWPTVLMFGLYCLTIIALASYMGRATESLAIVAGPRIGGLLNATFGNAVELIISIFALQAGLVDVVLASLTGSVLGNLLLVAGLSFFVGGLKYKRQEFNIYDARHNAGLLTFAIFVAFVIPEVFTMRMGGGERLALSVGISIIMILLYIAVVLSNDGDTNWFEGATLLAAYLIMGIGFYLL
;
A
#
# COMPACT_ATOMS: atom_id res chain seq x y z
N MET A 1 8.38 22.90 6.16
CA MET A 1 7.19 22.49 5.39
C MET A 1 6.98 23.43 4.22
N ASN A 2 6.67 22.90 3.03
CA ASN A 2 6.33 23.74 1.88
C ASN A 2 4.99 24.41 2.11
N ARG A 3 4.96 25.75 2.05
CA ARG A 3 3.75 26.57 2.23
C ARG A 3 2.62 26.12 1.30
N LEU A 4 2.96 25.63 0.10
CA LEU A 4 2.01 25.13 -0.90
C LEU A 4 1.07 24.04 -0.35
N PHE A 5 1.61 22.96 0.22
CA PHE A 5 0.78 21.85 0.74
C PHE A 5 -0.10 22.29 1.92
N ALA A 6 0.37 23.23 2.72
CA ALA A 6 -0.42 23.81 3.81
C ALA A 6 -1.61 24.61 3.28
N TRP A 7 -1.39 25.47 2.29
CA TRP A 7 -2.46 26.21 1.63
C TRP A 7 -3.49 25.27 0.97
N MET A 8 -3.00 24.23 0.27
CA MET A 8 -3.89 23.25 -0.37
C MET A 8 -4.78 22.52 0.66
N ALA A 9 -4.25 22.12 1.81
CA ALA A 9 -5.05 21.47 2.84
C ALA A 9 -6.01 22.45 3.53
N TRP A 10 -5.51 23.61 3.95
CA TRP A 10 -6.29 24.59 4.73
C TRP A 10 -7.42 25.24 3.93
N ILE A 11 -7.23 25.43 2.63
CA ILE A 11 -8.28 25.93 1.74
C ILE A 11 -9.11 24.77 1.21
N GLY A 12 -8.48 23.67 0.82
CA GLY A 12 -9.16 22.53 0.20
C GLY A 12 -10.19 21.88 1.11
N VAL A 13 -9.90 21.71 2.41
CA VAL A 13 -10.84 21.08 3.35
C VAL A 13 -12.12 21.91 3.52
N PRO A 14 -12.09 23.20 3.91
CA PRO A 14 -13.31 24.01 4.03
C PRO A 14 -14.08 24.13 2.70
N VAL A 15 -13.38 24.36 1.58
CA VAL A 15 -14.03 24.51 0.27
C VAL A 15 -14.68 23.21 -0.18
N SER A 16 -14.07 22.05 0.08
CA SER A 16 -14.65 20.76 -0.25
C SER A 16 -15.89 20.43 0.61
N VAL A 17 -15.90 20.82 1.88
CA VAL A 17 -17.08 20.69 2.75
C VAL A 17 -18.20 21.62 2.29
N ILE A 18 -17.92 22.90 2.05
CA ILE A 18 -18.91 23.88 1.59
C ILE A 18 -19.49 23.47 0.23
N GLY A 19 -18.64 23.10 -0.73
CA GLY A 19 -19.08 22.65 -2.05
C GLY A 19 -19.91 21.37 -2.00
N GLY A 20 -19.66 20.48 -1.04
CA GLY A 20 -20.46 19.30 -0.78
C GLY A 20 -21.87 19.64 -0.30
N PHE A 21 -21.99 20.56 0.66
CA PHE A 21 -23.29 21.04 1.16
C PHE A 21 -24.09 21.84 0.14
N LEU A 22 -23.41 22.64 -0.69
CA LEU A 22 -24.03 23.44 -1.74
C LEU A 22 -24.27 22.67 -3.05
N HIS A 23 -23.96 21.37 -3.08
CA HIS A 23 -24.15 20.48 -4.23
C HIS A 23 -23.56 21.04 -5.53
N TRP A 24 -22.31 21.50 -5.47
CA TRP A 24 -21.59 21.97 -6.65
C TRP A 24 -21.41 20.86 -7.70
N PRO A 25 -21.12 21.22 -8.97
CA PRO A 25 -21.02 20.25 -10.05
C PRO A 25 -20.04 19.10 -9.74
N THR A 26 -20.46 17.86 -10.02
CA THR A 26 -19.75 16.64 -9.62
C THR A 26 -18.30 16.59 -10.11
N VAL A 27 -18.04 17.01 -11.35
CA VAL A 27 -16.68 17.01 -11.93
C VAL A 27 -15.75 17.99 -11.19
N LEU A 28 -16.27 19.15 -10.80
CA LEU A 28 -15.52 20.15 -10.05
C LEU A 28 -15.23 19.64 -8.63
N MET A 29 -16.24 19.05 -7.98
CA MET A 29 -16.08 18.45 -6.65
C MET A 29 -15.06 17.30 -6.67
N PHE A 30 -15.11 16.44 -7.69
CA PHE A 30 -14.13 15.37 -7.87
C PHE A 30 -12.69 15.91 -7.94
N GLY A 31 -12.44 16.91 -8.80
CA GLY A 31 -11.11 17.53 -8.91
C GLY A 31 -10.66 18.19 -7.60
N LEU A 32 -11.57 18.87 -6.91
CA LEU A 32 -11.30 19.50 -5.61
C LEU A 32 -10.94 18.47 -4.54
N TYR A 33 -11.68 17.35 -4.46
CA TYR A 33 -11.37 16.26 -3.54
C TYR A 33 -9.99 15.66 -3.83
N CYS A 34 -9.67 15.36 -5.10
CA CYS A 34 -8.35 14.84 -5.48
C CYS A 34 -7.21 15.76 -5.03
N LEU A 35 -7.31 17.06 -5.32
CA LEU A 35 -6.28 18.04 -4.92
C LEU A 35 -6.13 18.15 -3.41
N THR A 36 -7.24 18.14 -2.68
CA THR A 36 -7.24 18.21 -1.21
C THR A 36 -6.63 16.95 -0.60
N ILE A 37 -6.98 15.77 -1.12
CA ILE A 37 -6.45 14.49 -0.67
C ILE A 37 -4.95 14.38 -0.94
N ILE A 38 -4.43 14.86 -2.07
CA ILE A 38 -2.98 14.90 -2.34
C ILE A 38 -2.24 15.66 -1.22
N ALA A 39 -2.79 16.79 -0.79
CA ALA A 39 -2.20 17.55 0.31
C ALA A 39 -2.25 16.76 1.63
N LEU A 40 -3.43 16.25 2.01
CA LEU A 40 -3.60 15.48 3.25
C LEU A 40 -2.73 14.21 3.30
N ALA A 41 -2.61 13.49 2.18
CA ALA A 41 -1.75 12.32 2.05
C ALA A 41 -0.28 12.66 2.32
N SER A 42 0.20 13.82 1.84
CA SER A 42 1.57 14.28 2.11
C SER A 42 1.82 14.57 3.59
N TYR A 43 0.82 15.03 4.33
CA TYR A 43 0.91 15.22 5.78
C TYR A 43 0.90 13.89 6.51
N MET A 44 -0.01 12.99 6.13
CA MET A 44 -0.15 11.67 6.72
C MET A 44 1.16 10.88 6.58
N GLY A 45 1.75 10.83 5.39
CA GLY A 45 3.03 10.14 5.17
C GLY A 45 4.17 10.65 6.05
N ARG A 46 4.34 11.97 6.16
CA ARG A 46 5.40 12.55 7.02
C ARG A 46 5.13 12.32 8.51
N ALA A 47 3.87 12.38 8.93
CA ALA A 47 3.49 12.10 10.31
C ALA A 47 3.78 10.62 10.65
N THR A 48 3.43 9.71 9.75
CA THR A 48 3.72 8.28 9.88
C THR A 48 5.21 8.00 9.91
N GLU A 49 6.00 8.62 9.04
CA GLU A 49 7.47 8.49 9.03
C GLU A 49 8.09 8.98 10.35
N SER A 50 7.65 10.14 10.83
CA SER A 50 8.10 10.69 12.12
C SER A 50 7.74 9.78 13.29
N LEU A 51 6.53 9.22 13.28
CA LEU A 51 6.07 8.30 14.31
C LEU A 51 6.83 6.96 14.25
N ALA A 52 7.11 6.46 13.05
CA ALA A 52 7.83 5.21 12.84
C ALA A 52 9.27 5.26 13.37
N ILE A 53 9.93 6.41 13.22
CA ILE A 53 11.28 6.64 13.77
C ILE A 53 11.29 6.51 15.30
N VAL A 54 10.27 7.06 15.98
CA VAL A 54 10.18 7.03 17.45
C VAL A 54 9.69 5.68 17.98
N ALA A 55 8.89 4.95 17.20
CA ALA A 55 8.33 3.65 17.58
C ALA A 55 9.31 2.47 17.46
N GLY A 56 10.49 2.68 16.86
CA GLY A 56 11.50 1.66 16.61
C GLY A 56 11.20 0.78 15.39
N PRO A 57 12.15 -0.07 14.95
CA PRO A 57 12.08 -0.74 13.64
C PRO A 57 10.83 -1.61 13.41
N ARG A 58 10.43 -2.41 14.41
CA ARG A 58 9.31 -3.36 14.29
C ARG A 58 7.96 -2.65 14.23
N ILE A 59 7.65 -1.87 15.27
CA ILE A 59 6.37 -1.15 15.37
C ILE A 59 6.32 -0.05 14.31
N GLY A 60 7.45 0.65 14.08
CA GLY A 60 7.56 1.64 13.03
C GLY A 60 7.34 1.07 11.64
N GLY A 61 7.84 -0.14 11.35
CA GLY A 61 7.56 -0.87 10.12
C GLY A 61 6.06 -1.12 9.92
N LEU A 62 5.37 -1.64 10.94
CA LEU A 62 3.91 -1.87 10.89
C LEU A 62 3.10 -0.58 10.77
N LEU A 63 3.50 0.48 11.48
CA LEU A 63 2.87 1.79 11.39
C LEU A 63 3.01 2.38 9.98
N ASN A 64 4.19 2.27 9.38
CA ASN A 64 4.43 2.74 8.02
C ASN A 64 3.63 1.92 6.99
N ALA A 65 3.59 0.60 7.14
CA ALA A 65 2.78 -0.28 6.29
C ALA A 65 1.30 0.14 6.26
N THR A 66 0.75 0.44 7.43
CA THR A 66 -0.67 0.71 7.63
C THR A 66 -1.01 2.17 7.33
N PHE A 67 -0.40 3.11 8.05
CA PHE A 67 -0.73 4.54 7.94
C PHE A 67 -0.04 5.23 6.77
N GLY A 68 1.08 4.70 6.27
CA GLY A 68 1.73 5.21 5.06
C GLY A 68 0.88 5.01 3.82
N ASN A 69 0.05 3.95 3.80
CA ASN A 69 -0.91 3.65 2.74
C ASN A 69 -2.37 3.88 3.16
N ALA A 70 -2.62 4.54 4.29
CA ALA A 70 -3.98 4.66 4.84
C ALA A 70 -4.95 5.39 3.91
N VAL A 71 -4.48 6.40 3.14
CA VAL A 71 -5.34 7.09 2.16
C VAL A 71 -5.85 6.12 1.11
N GLU A 72 -4.98 5.23 0.60
CA GLU A 72 -5.35 4.19 -0.37
C GLU A 72 -6.35 3.20 0.24
N LEU A 73 -6.09 2.74 1.47
CA LEU A 73 -6.99 1.82 2.19
C LEU A 73 -8.37 2.45 2.43
N ILE A 74 -8.42 3.71 2.89
CA ILE A 74 -9.68 4.43 3.15
C ILE A 74 -10.50 4.55 1.87
N ILE A 75 -9.89 5.01 0.77
CA ILE A 75 -10.58 5.14 -0.53
C ILE A 75 -11.07 3.77 -1.01
N SER A 76 -10.23 2.73 -0.88
CA SER A 76 -10.57 1.38 -1.29
C SER A 76 -11.76 0.82 -0.51
N ILE A 77 -11.81 1.03 0.81
CA ILE A 77 -12.92 0.57 1.66
C ILE A 77 -14.24 1.23 1.23
N PHE A 78 -14.25 2.56 1.03
CA PHE A 78 -15.47 3.24 0.59
C PHE A 78 -15.88 2.86 -0.84
N ALA A 79 -14.92 2.63 -1.74
CA ALA A 79 -15.20 2.12 -3.08
C ALA A 79 -15.78 0.70 -3.04
N LEU A 80 -15.26 -0.21 -2.20
CA LEU A 80 -15.82 -1.54 -1.99
C LEU A 80 -17.24 -1.49 -1.41
N GLN A 81 -17.49 -0.61 -0.43
CA GLN A 81 -18.83 -0.40 0.12
C GLN A 81 -19.83 0.09 -0.93
N ALA A 82 -19.36 0.86 -1.92
CA ALA A 82 -20.14 1.29 -3.08
C ALA A 82 -20.21 0.26 -4.21
N GLY A 83 -19.62 -0.94 -4.06
CA GLY A 83 -19.59 -1.98 -5.08
C GLY A 83 -18.62 -1.73 -6.24
N LEU A 84 -17.73 -0.75 -6.13
CA LEU A 84 -16.78 -0.33 -7.16
C LEU A 84 -15.50 -1.18 -7.14
N VAL A 85 -15.64 -2.50 -7.27
CA VAL A 85 -14.51 -3.45 -7.18
C VAL A 85 -13.45 -3.16 -8.25
N ASP A 86 -13.86 -2.85 -9.48
CA ASP A 86 -12.94 -2.54 -10.58
C ASP A 86 -12.09 -1.30 -10.30
N VAL A 87 -12.66 -0.30 -9.61
CA VAL A 87 -11.92 0.92 -9.21
C VAL A 87 -10.84 0.57 -8.21
N VAL A 88 -11.11 -0.35 -7.28
CA VAL A 88 -10.16 -0.80 -6.26
C VAL A 88 -9.03 -1.64 -6.88
N LEU A 89 -9.36 -2.56 -7.79
CA LEU A 89 -8.35 -3.34 -8.52
C LEU A 89 -7.46 -2.43 -9.39
N ALA A 90 -8.08 -1.44 -10.06
CA ALA A 90 -7.36 -0.44 -10.83
C ALA A 90 -6.47 0.44 -9.96
N SER A 91 -6.93 0.85 -8.76
CA SER A 91 -6.13 1.68 -7.85
C SER A 91 -4.93 0.92 -7.28
N LEU A 92 -5.11 -0.35 -6.88
CA LEU A 92 -4.01 -1.20 -6.39
C LEU A 92 -2.94 -1.39 -7.47
N THR A 93 -3.37 -1.66 -8.71
CA THR A 93 -2.46 -1.76 -9.87
C THR A 93 -1.76 -0.43 -10.14
N GLY A 94 -2.51 0.67 -10.09
CA GLY A 94 -2.01 2.03 -10.26
C GLY A 94 -1.00 2.44 -9.18
N SER A 95 -1.16 1.99 -7.93
CA SER A 95 -0.24 2.25 -6.81
C SER A 95 1.12 1.59 -7.05
N VAL A 96 1.13 0.32 -7.49
CA VAL A 96 2.36 -0.40 -7.86
C VAL A 96 3.07 0.29 -9.03
N LEU A 97 2.35 0.57 -10.12
CA LEU A 97 2.91 1.25 -11.30
C LEU A 97 3.39 2.67 -10.97
N GLY A 98 2.61 3.39 -10.15
CA GLY A 98 2.92 4.74 -9.68
C GLY A 98 4.24 4.77 -8.91
N ASN A 99 4.45 3.85 -7.97
CA ASN A 99 5.69 3.82 -7.21
C ASN A 99 6.89 3.41 -8.06
N LEU A 100 6.75 2.37 -8.89
CA LEU A 100 7.87 1.80 -9.66
C LEU A 100 8.29 2.65 -10.85
N LEU A 101 7.34 3.27 -11.56
CA LEU A 101 7.62 3.99 -12.80
C LEU A 101 7.57 5.50 -12.59
N LEU A 102 6.52 6.01 -11.95
CA LEU A 102 6.33 7.45 -11.80
C LEU A 102 7.23 8.02 -10.69
N VAL A 103 7.10 7.53 -9.45
CA VAL A 103 7.85 8.08 -8.30
C VAL A 103 9.33 7.77 -8.44
N ALA A 104 9.71 6.52 -8.69
CA ALA A 104 11.11 6.16 -8.89
C ALA A 104 11.70 6.85 -10.14
N GLY A 105 10.96 6.87 -11.26
CA GLY A 105 11.40 7.53 -12.49
C GLY A 105 11.62 9.03 -12.33
N LEU A 106 10.69 9.74 -11.67
CA LEU A 106 10.85 11.16 -11.34
C LEU A 106 12.00 11.40 -10.37
N SER A 107 12.21 10.51 -9.40
CA SER A 107 13.32 10.61 -8.44
C SER A 107 14.68 10.46 -9.13
N PHE A 108 14.81 9.52 -10.07
CA PHE A 108 16.02 9.35 -10.89
C PHE A 108 16.20 10.51 -11.86
N PHE A 109 15.13 10.97 -12.51
CA PHE A 109 15.20 12.09 -13.45
C PHE A 109 15.63 13.37 -12.76
N VAL A 110 14.90 13.81 -11.72
CA VAL A 110 15.17 15.06 -10.99
C VAL A 110 16.50 15.00 -10.24
N GLY A 111 16.83 13.87 -9.61
CA GLY A 111 18.13 13.67 -8.98
C GLY A 111 19.28 13.69 -9.99
N GLY A 112 19.06 13.07 -11.15
CA GLY A 112 19.98 13.01 -12.28
C GLY A 112 20.29 14.37 -12.94
N LEU A 113 19.38 15.35 -12.83
CA LEU A 113 19.65 16.73 -13.30
C LEU A 113 20.80 17.39 -12.56
N LYS A 114 21.00 17.05 -11.28
CA LYS A 114 22.08 17.61 -10.44
C LYS A 114 23.27 16.66 -10.33
N TYR A 115 23.03 15.35 -10.20
CA TYR A 115 24.05 14.35 -9.97
C TYR A 115 24.18 13.40 -11.16
N LYS A 116 25.36 13.33 -11.80
CA LYS A 116 25.59 12.47 -12.99
C LYS A 116 25.39 10.98 -12.72
N ARG A 117 25.63 10.55 -11.48
CA ARG A 117 25.37 9.19 -10.99
C ARG A 117 24.85 9.30 -9.55
N GLN A 118 23.85 8.49 -9.23
CA GLN A 118 23.30 8.36 -7.89
C GLN A 118 23.67 6.99 -7.35
N GLU A 119 24.10 6.92 -6.09
CA GLU A 119 24.47 5.68 -5.43
C GLU A 119 23.31 5.14 -4.60
N PHE A 120 23.14 3.82 -4.62
CA PHE A 120 22.19 3.08 -3.79
C PHE A 120 22.79 1.73 -3.42
N ASN A 121 22.32 1.14 -2.32
CA ASN A 121 22.80 -0.16 -1.89
C ASN A 121 22.30 -1.27 -2.84
N ILE A 122 23.25 -1.96 -3.47
CA ILE A 122 22.95 -3.03 -4.44
C ILE A 122 22.30 -4.24 -3.75
N TYR A 123 22.69 -4.54 -2.51
CA TYR A 123 22.13 -5.66 -1.75
C TYR A 123 20.66 -5.42 -1.44
N ASP A 124 20.32 -4.25 -0.91
CA ASP A 124 18.93 -3.86 -0.60
C ASP A 124 18.08 -3.78 -1.87
N ALA A 125 18.62 -3.20 -2.94
CA ALA A 125 17.92 -3.10 -4.22
C ALA A 125 17.61 -4.48 -4.81
N ARG A 126 18.56 -5.43 -4.75
CA ARG A 126 18.34 -6.81 -5.23
C ARG A 126 17.35 -7.56 -4.34
N HIS A 127 17.45 -7.42 -3.02
CA HIS A 127 16.52 -8.03 -2.09
C HIS A 127 15.09 -7.52 -2.31
N ASN A 128 14.90 -6.21 -2.39
CA ASN A 128 13.60 -5.58 -2.63
C ASN A 128 13.03 -5.92 -4.01
N ALA A 129 13.86 -5.96 -5.06
CA ALA A 129 13.42 -6.38 -6.40
C ALA A 129 12.95 -7.85 -6.41
N GLY A 130 13.62 -8.73 -5.66
CA GLY A 130 13.21 -10.13 -5.48
C GLY A 130 11.85 -10.23 -4.80
N LEU A 131 11.65 -9.53 -3.68
CA LEU A 131 10.37 -9.48 -2.96
C LEU A 131 9.24 -8.89 -3.81
N LEU A 132 9.49 -7.81 -4.55
CA LEU A 132 8.52 -7.20 -5.47
C LEU A 132 8.11 -8.15 -6.58
N THR A 133 9.08 -8.83 -7.21
CA THR A 133 8.80 -9.80 -8.27
C THR A 133 7.94 -10.94 -7.72
N PHE A 134 8.32 -11.50 -6.57
CA PHE A 134 7.53 -12.52 -5.90
C PHE A 134 6.11 -12.04 -5.59
N ALA A 135 5.98 -10.87 -4.96
CA ALA A 135 4.69 -10.31 -4.56
C ALA A 135 3.77 -10.06 -5.76
N ILE A 136 4.28 -9.48 -6.85
CA ILE A 136 3.48 -9.21 -8.06
C ILE A 136 3.03 -10.52 -8.72
N PHE A 137 3.92 -11.50 -8.85
CA PHE A 137 3.57 -12.77 -9.46
C PHE A 137 2.53 -13.54 -8.64
N VAL A 138 2.72 -13.64 -7.32
CA VAL A 138 1.84 -14.42 -6.45
C VAL A 138 0.50 -13.71 -6.21
N ALA A 139 0.51 -12.39 -5.97
CA ALA A 139 -0.71 -11.67 -5.61
C ALA A 139 -1.55 -11.24 -6.82
N PHE A 140 -0.96 -11.07 -8.01
CA PHE A 140 -1.68 -10.60 -9.19
C PHE A 140 -1.67 -11.60 -10.35
N VAL A 141 -0.49 -12.05 -10.80
CA VAL A 141 -0.38 -12.85 -12.04
C VAL A 141 -1.01 -14.24 -11.89
N ILE A 142 -0.67 -14.97 -10.81
CA ILE A 142 -1.20 -16.31 -10.57
C ILE A 142 -2.73 -16.31 -10.47
N PRO A 143 -3.38 -15.51 -9.59
CA PRO A 143 -4.83 -15.52 -9.49
C PRO A 143 -5.49 -15.13 -10.82
N GLU A 144 -4.98 -14.15 -11.56
CA GLU A 144 -5.56 -13.76 -12.85
C GLU A 144 -5.54 -14.92 -13.87
N VAL A 145 -4.41 -15.60 -14.02
CA VAL A 145 -4.26 -16.71 -14.99
C VAL A 145 -5.09 -17.92 -14.60
N PHE A 146 -5.14 -18.28 -13.32
CA PHE A 146 -5.81 -19.50 -12.86
C PHE A 146 -7.33 -19.32 -12.76
N THR A 147 -7.82 -18.10 -12.52
CA THR A 147 -9.26 -17.84 -12.35
C THR A 147 -10.05 -17.79 -13.66
N MET A 148 -9.38 -17.72 -14.83
CA MET A 148 -10.01 -17.63 -16.15
C MET A 148 -11.07 -18.70 -16.41
N ARG A 149 -10.90 -19.91 -15.85
CA ARG A 149 -11.81 -21.06 -16.03
C ARG A 149 -12.55 -21.47 -14.76
N MET A 150 -12.32 -20.78 -13.64
CA MET A 150 -12.91 -21.09 -12.34
C MET A 150 -14.30 -20.48 -12.19
N GLY A 151 -15.16 -21.10 -11.39
CA GLY A 151 -16.43 -20.52 -10.94
C GLY A 151 -16.24 -19.44 -9.88
N GLY A 152 -17.24 -18.57 -9.66
CA GLY A 152 -17.11 -17.43 -8.73
C GLY A 152 -16.69 -17.82 -7.29
N GLY A 153 -17.19 -18.95 -6.78
CA GLY A 153 -16.82 -19.46 -5.45
C GLY A 153 -15.35 -19.90 -5.36
N GLU A 154 -14.85 -20.62 -6.35
CA GLU A 154 -13.45 -21.06 -6.43
C GLU A 154 -12.48 -19.88 -6.57
N ARG A 155 -12.86 -18.87 -7.36
CA ARG A 155 -12.07 -17.62 -7.50
C ARG A 155 -11.92 -16.90 -6.17
N LEU A 156 -13.01 -16.81 -5.40
CA LEU A 156 -12.99 -16.18 -4.09
C LEU A 156 -12.14 -16.99 -3.11
N ALA A 157 -12.29 -18.32 -3.07
CA ALA A 157 -11.49 -19.19 -2.21
C ALA A 157 -9.98 -19.04 -2.50
N LEU A 158 -9.60 -19.04 -3.78
CA LEU A 158 -8.21 -18.82 -4.19
C LEU A 158 -7.70 -17.42 -3.78
N SER A 159 -8.49 -16.37 -4.03
CA SER A 159 -8.11 -14.99 -3.68
C SER A 159 -7.96 -14.80 -2.17
N VAL A 160 -8.88 -15.38 -1.38
CA VAL A 160 -8.82 -15.37 0.08
C VAL A 160 -7.57 -16.12 0.57
N GLY A 161 -7.32 -17.33 0.05
CA GLY A 161 -6.12 -18.10 0.39
C GLY A 161 -4.82 -17.34 0.12
N ILE A 162 -4.70 -16.75 -1.08
CA ILE A 162 -3.53 -15.93 -1.46
C ILE A 162 -3.40 -14.71 -0.54
N SER A 163 -4.49 -14.01 -0.24
CA SER A 163 -4.46 -12.83 0.64
C SER A 163 -3.96 -13.16 2.05
N ILE A 164 -4.41 -14.28 2.62
CA ILE A 164 -3.99 -14.75 3.95
C ILE A 164 -2.50 -15.08 3.93
N ILE A 165 -2.04 -15.88 2.96
CA ILE A 165 -0.62 -16.24 2.84
C ILE A 165 0.24 -14.97 2.70
N MET A 166 -0.16 -14.03 1.85
CA MET A 166 0.59 -12.79 1.62
C MET A 166 0.69 -11.94 2.88
N ILE A 167 -0.38 -11.82 3.68
CA ILE A 167 -0.37 -11.10 4.95
C ILE A 167 0.56 -11.79 5.96
N LEU A 168 0.49 -13.12 6.07
CA LEU A 168 1.33 -13.89 6.99
C LEU A 168 2.82 -13.79 6.62
N LEU A 169 3.15 -13.91 5.33
CA LEU A 169 4.51 -13.71 4.84
C LEU A 169 5.00 -12.27 5.07
N TYR A 170 4.13 -11.28 4.86
CA TYR A 170 4.46 -9.89 5.13
C TYR A 170 4.80 -9.66 6.61
N ILE A 171 3.96 -10.16 7.53
CA ILE A 171 4.20 -10.08 8.97
C ILE A 171 5.50 -10.79 9.34
N ALA A 172 5.75 -11.99 8.79
CA ALA A 172 6.98 -12.73 9.02
C ALA A 172 8.22 -11.94 8.58
N VAL A 173 8.17 -11.31 7.40
CA VAL A 173 9.25 -10.44 6.90
C VAL A 173 9.44 -9.25 7.84
N VAL A 174 8.38 -8.52 8.22
CA VAL A 174 8.48 -7.36 9.11
C VAL A 174 9.06 -7.72 10.47
N LEU A 175 8.66 -8.86 11.06
CA LEU A 175 9.18 -9.33 12.34
C LEU A 175 10.64 -9.79 12.27
N SER A 176 11.10 -10.28 11.13
CA SER A 176 12.47 -10.79 10.96
C SER A 176 13.47 -9.72 10.47
N ASN A 177 12.99 -8.52 10.13
CA ASN A 177 13.78 -7.53 9.39
C ASN A 177 14.76 -6.73 10.27
N ASP A 178 14.63 -6.79 11.58
CA ASP A 178 15.50 -6.06 12.51
C ASP A 178 16.78 -6.83 12.87
N GLY A 179 16.93 -8.05 12.36
CA GLY A 179 18.16 -8.86 12.48
C GLY A 179 18.30 -9.64 13.79
N ASP A 180 17.37 -9.50 14.72
CA ASP A 180 17.33 -10.21 16.00
C ASP A 180 16.05 -11.05 16.11
N THR A 181 16.18 -12.32 16.52
CA THR A 181 15.02 -13.22 16.66
C THR A 181 14.82 -13.71 18.10
N ASN A 182 13.57 -13.95 18.49
CA ASN A 182 13.22 -14.57 19.78
C ASN A 182 12.28 -15.77 19.65
N TRP A 183 12.14 -16.54 20.75
CA TRP A 183 11.30 -17.74 20.78
C TRP A 183 9.82 -17.46 20.48
N PHE A 184 9.33 -16.26 20.84
CA PHE A 184 7.95 -15.86 20.61
C PHE A 184 7.70 -15.65 19.12
N GLU A 185 8.61 -15.01 18.39
CA GLU A 185 8.54 -14.88 16.93
C GLU A 185 8.56 -16.26 16.25
N GLY A 186 9.45 -17.15 16.68
CA GLY A 186 9.43 -18.54 16.22
C GLY A 186 8.08 -19.22 16.44
N ALA A 187 7.47 -19.02 17.61
CA ALA A 187 6.13 -19.53 17.90
C ALA A 187 5.05 -18.89 17.01
N THR A 188 5.12 -17.59 16.71
CA THR A 188 4.17 -16.94 15.79
C THR A 188 4.26 -17.47 14.37
N LEU A 189 5.47 -17.78 13.88
CA LEU A 189 5.67 -18.38 12.55
C LEU A 189 5.11 -19.81 12.48
N LEU A 190 5.34 -20.61 13.51
CA LEU A 190 4.78 -21.96 13.61
C LEU A 190 3.25 -21.92 13.72
N ALA A 191 2.69 -20.99 14.50
CA ALA A 191 1.25 -20.78 14.58
C ALA A 191 0.67 -20.38 13.23
N ALA A 192 1.31 -19.45 12.50
CA ALA A 192 0.92 -19.06 11.16
C ALA A 192 0.92 -20.26 10.19
N TYR A 193 1.94 -21.12 10.25
CA TYR A 193 2.00 -22.35 9.46
C TYR A 193 0.85 -23.31 9.75
N LEU A 194 0.53 -23.53 11.04
CA LEU A 194 -0.58 -24.38 11.44
C LEU A 194 -1.94 -23.79 11.01
N ILE A 195 -2.13 -22.48 11.16
CA ILE A 195 -3.34 -21.79 10.70
C ILE A 195 -3.51 -21.96 9.20
N MET A 196 -2.44 -21.81 8.41
CA MET A 196 -2.48 -22.08 6.97
C MET A 196 -2.83 -23.53 6.68
N GLY A 197 -2.19 -24.49 7.33
CA GLY A 197 -2.47 -25.92 7.13
C GLY A 197 -3.93 -26.28 7.42
N ILE A 198 -4.50 -25.72 8.49
CA ILE A 198 -5.92 -25.91 8.83
C ILE A 198 -6.83 -25.18 7.83
N GLY A 199 -6.50 -23.94 7.46
CA GLY A 199 -7.27 -23.16 6.51
C GLY A 199 -7.38 -23.83 5.15
N PHE A 200 -6.28 -24.39 4.63
CA PHE A 200 -6.27 -25.15 3.38
C PHE A 200 -6.97 -26.51 3.48
N TYR A 201 -7.03 -27.12 4.66
CA TYR A 201 -7.77 -28.38 4.85
C TYR A 201 -9.29 -28.16 4.90
N LEU A 202 -9.73 -26.97 5.31
CA LEU A 202 -11.15 -26.63 5.48
C LEU A 202 -11.78 -25.89 4.29
N LEU A 203 -10.96 -25.35 3.38
CA LEU A 203 -11.38 -24.74 2.10
C LEU A 203 -11.53 -25.80 1.01
#